data_AF-A0A7V0WLK9-F1
#
_entry.id   AF-A0A7V0WLK9-F1
#
_cell.length_a   1.000
_cell.length_b   1.000
_cell.length_c   1.000
_cell.angle_alpha   90.00
_cell.angle_beta   90.00
_cell.angle_gamma   90.00
#
_symmetry.space_group_name_H-M   'P 1'
#
loop_
_entity.id
_entity.type
_entity.pdbx_description
1 polymer ?
#
loop_
_entity_poly.entity_id
_entity_poly.type
_entity_poly.pdbx_seq_one_letter_code
_entity_poly.pdbx_strand_id
1 'polypeptide(L)'
;MPQNKIKSGPGAGALLPDPDRRTGPYRPFASDPGWSEAWWWLGIPALLAISLIGIEAVSNEFYVTKILPEGYGFLELSQFLIAVSAMLVALRLLFRPFVRSRRLLFVFLGIAALGCFYIAGEEHSWGQHFFHWQTPEYWAEINRQQETNLHNAMPLFGKKPRVLLELGILVGGVILPLLAVLYPAIRANRWSLFIPPGAIVPTALGAALFKVVDMLWKTFQVPSLVPRPSEAIEIFLYMFLLFYLIMFTRRISELERE
;
A
#
# COMPACT_ATOMS: atom_id res chain seq x y z
N MET A 1 -2.94 -69.10 -2.75
CA MET A 1 -3.06 -67.91 -3.63
C MET A 1 -2.55 -66.68 -2.87
N PRO A 2 -1.85 -65.75 -3.53
CA PRO A 2 -0.80 -64.94 -2.93
C PRO A 2 -1.30 -63.69 -2.20
N GLN A 3 -0.45 -63.21 -1.29
CA GLN A 3 -0.53 -61.96 -0.54
C GLN A 3 -0.65 -60.74 -1.48
N ASN A 4 -1.49 -59.76 -1.14
CA ASN A 4 -1.32 -58.39 -1.63
C ASN A 4 -1.16 -57.43 -0.45
N LYS A 5 0.11 -57.19 -0.11
CA LYS A 5 0.57 -56.04 0.67
C LYS A 5 0.24 -54.77 -0.13
N ILE A 6 -0.61 -53.91 0.40
CA ILE A 6 -0.72 -52.54 -0.10
C ILE A 6 0.58 -51.83 0.30
N LYS A 7 1.44 -51.62 -0.70
CA LYS A 7 2.64 -50.78 -0.59
C LYS A 7 2.19 -49.33 -0.34
N SER A 8 2.50 -48.81 0.84
CA SER A 8 2.57 -47.36 1.08
C SER A 8 3.77 -46.79 0.33
N GLY A 9 3.53 -46.20 -0.84
CA GLY A 9 4.55 -45.49 -1.60
C GLY A 9 4.85 -44.11 -0.97
N PRO A 10 6.12 -43.63 -1.02
CA PRO A 10 6.50 -42.31 -0.54
C PRO A 10 6.09 -41.28 -1.60
N GLY A 11 5.08 -40.47 -1.27
CA GLY A 11 4.51 -39.53 -2.22
C GLY A 11 3.52 -38.57 -1.57
N ALA A 12 3.78 -38.13 -0.34
CA ALA A 12 3.18 -36.91 0.18
C ALA A 12 3.91 -35.70 -0.46
N GLY A 13 3.91 -35.66 -1.79
CA GLY A 13 4.32 -34.51 -2.56
C GLY A 13 3.32 -33.41 -2.26
N ALA A 14 3.85 -32.29 -1.78
CA ALA A 14 3.10 -31.09 -1.47
C ALA A 14 2.16 -30.77 -2.65
N LEU A 15 0.86 -30.84 -2.36
CA LEU A 15 -0.19 -30.65 -3.35
C LEU A 15 -0.40 -29.14 -3.48
N LEU A 16 0.33 -28.56 -4.43
CA LEU A 16 0.17 -27.26 -5.07
C LEU A 16 -1.30 -26.76 -5.07
N PRO A 17 -1.56 -25.44 -5.05
CA PRO A 17 -2.90 -24.92 -5.28
C PRO A 17 -3.28 -25.08 -6.76
N ASP A 18 -3.86 -26.22 -7.10
CA ASP A 18 -4.52 -26.54 -8.37
C ASP A 18 -5.52 -25.41 -8.77
N PRO A 19 -5.49 -24.87 -10.00
CA PRO A 19 -6.49 -23.91 -10.48
C PRO A 19 -7.94 -24.44 -10.42
N ASP A 20 -8.15 -25.76 -10.37
CA ASP A 20 -9.46 -26.40 -10.19
C ASP A 20 -9.86 -26.54 -8.71
N ARG A 21 -8.94 -26.30 -7.76
CA ARG A 21 -9.27 -26.23 -6.33
C ARG A 21 -10.06 -24.96 -6.06
N ARG A 22 -11.35 -25.14 -5.74
CA ARG A 22 -12.26 -24.09 -5.25
C ARG A 22 -11.87 -23.52 -3.87
N THR A 23 -10.75 -23.97 -3.29
CA THR A 23 -10.38 -23.73 -1.90
C THR A 23 -8.91 -23.32 -1.78
N GLY A 24 -8.63 -22.23 -1.06
CA GLY A 24 -7.28 -21.77 -0.73
C GLY A 24 -6.84 -22.31 0.64
N PRO A 25 -5.65 -21.94 1.15
CA PRO A 25 -5.30 -22.27 2.52
C PRO A 25 -6.36 -21.66 3.45
N TYR A 26 -7.15 -22.52 4.08
CA TYR A 26 -8.11 -22.15 5.13
C TYR A 26 -7.41 -21.71 6.43
N ARG A 27 -6.07 -21.54 6.37
CA ARG A 27 -5.18 -21.25 7.48
C ARG A 27 -4.51 -19.88 7.31
N PRO A 28 -4.10 -19.24 8.40
CA PRO A 28 -3.18 -18.10 8.33
C PRO A 28 -1.89 -18.47 7.56
N PHE A 29 -1.34 -17.50 6.84
CA PHE A 29 -0.06 -17.68 6.15
C PHE A 29 1.08 -17.69 7.15
N ALA A 30 1.94 -18.71 7.11
CA ALA A 30 3.10 -18.79 7.99
C ALA A 30 4.12 -17.68 7.69
N SER A 31 4.07 -17.13 6.48
CA SER A 31 4.88 -16.01 6.05
C SER A 31 4.38 -14.64 6.52
N ASP A 32 3.25 -14.54 7.22
CA ASP A 32 2.82 -13.28 7.86
C ASP A 32 3.81 -12.87 8.99
N PRO A 33 4.15 -11.57 9.11
CA PRO A 33 5.22 -11.12 9.98
C PRO A 33 4.78 -11.19 11.45
N GLY A 34 5.66 -11.74 12.27
CA GLY A 34 5.52 -11.75 13.72
C GLY A 34 6.16 -10.53 14.39
N TRP A 35 6.20 -10.58 15.72
CA TRP A 35 6.79 -9.53 16.56
C TRP A 35 8.30 -9.35 16.39
N SER A 36 9.03 -10.40 15.97
CA SER A 36 10.45 -10.29 15.63
C SER A 36 10.71 -9.32 14.46
N GLU A 37 9.68 -9.03 13.67
CA GLU A 37 9.72 -8.15 12.52
C GLU A 37 9.00 -6.81 12.78
N ALA A 38 8.57 -6.55 14.02
CA ALA A 38 7.79 -5.35 14.36
C ALA A 38 8.48 -4.03 14.03
N TRP A 39 9.81 -4.03 13.93
CA TRP A 39 10.59 -2.85 13.57
C TRP A 39 10.12 -2.20 12.25
N TRP A 40 9.67 -2.98 11.26
CA TRP A 40 9.23 -2.41 9.98
C TRP A 40 7.73 -2.15 9.92
N TRP A 41 6.90 -3.08 10.38
CA TRP A 41 5.44 -2.94 10.24
C TRP A 41 4.79 -2.08 11.34
N LEU A 42 5.46 -1.88 12.47
CA LEU A 42 5.05 -0.99 13.56
C LEU A 42 6.05 0.15 13.77
N GLY A 43 7.34 -0.17 13.82
CA GLY A 43 8.39 0.81 14.14
C GLY A 43 8.47 1.94 13.12
N ILE A 44 8.54 1.62 11.81
CA ILE A 44 8.57 2.64 10.74
C ILE A 44 7.34 3.55 10.76
N PRO A 45 6.08 3.05 10.72
CA PRO A 45 4.90 3.93 10.74
C PRO A 45 4.80 4.78 12.02
N ALA A 46 5.12 4.19 13.19
CA ALA A 46 5.11 4.94 14.44
C ALA A 46 6.18 6.03 14.46
N LEU A 47 7.41 5.71 14.04
CA LEU A 47 8.50 6.67 13.96
C LEU A 47 8.17 7.80 12.98
N LEU A 48 7.56 7.49 11.83
CA LEU A 48 7.14 8.49 10.86
C LEU A 48 6.10 9.44 11.47
N ALA A 49 5.06 8.91 12.12
CA ALA A 49 4.03 9.74 12.76
C ALA A 49 4.63 10.66 13.83
N ILE A 50 5.46 10.09 14.71
CA ILE A 50 6.15 10.83 15.78
C ILE A 50 7.07 11.90 15.18
N SER A 51 7.79 11.58 14.10
CA SER A 51 8.71 12.54 13.47
C SER A 51 7.97 13.70 12.83
N LEU A 52 6.86 13.46 12.11
CA LEU A 52 6.08 14.53 11.50
C LEU A 52 5.52 15.49 12.56
N ILE A 53 4.93 14.94 13.62
CA ILE A 53 4.37 15.74 14.73
C ILE A 53 5.49 16.44 15.51
N GLY A 54 6.58 15.73 15.81
CA GLY A 54 7.70 16.25 16.59
C GLY A 54 8.46 17.35 15.87
N ILE A 55 8.68 17.23 14.56
CA ILE A 55 9.34 18.27 13.76
C ILE A 55 8.49 19.53 13.73
N GLU A 56 7.17 19.41 13.50
CA GLU A 56 6.27 20.56 13.55
C GLU A 56 6.30 21.24 14.93
N ALA A 57 6.25 20.45 16.01
CA ALA A 57 6.26 20.98 17.38
C ALA A 57 7.58 21.69 17.75
N VAL A 58 8.71 21.27 17.17
CA VAL A 58 10.04 21.85 17.45
C VAL A 58 10.35 23.04 16.54
N SER A 59 10.04 22.93 15.25
CA SER A 59 10.32 23.97 14.26
C SER A 59 9.35 23.88 13.08
N ASN A 60 8.27 24.67 13.14
CA ASN A 60 7.35 24.87 12.03
C ASN A 60 8.08 25.39 10.77
N GLU A 61 9.07 26.27 10.94
CA GLU A 61 9.87 26.78 9.82
C GLU A 61 10.60 25.65 9.08
N PHE A 62 11.23 24.73 9.81
CA PHE A 62 11.87 23.57 9.20
C PHE A 62 10.84 22.66 8.51
N TYR A 63 9.68 22.46 9.14
CA TYR A 63 8.60 21.67 8.55
C TYR A 63 8.18 22.23 7.19
N VAL A 64 7.84 23.51 7.14
CA VAL A 64 7.35 24.19 5.93
C VAL A 64 8.44 24.29 4.86
N THR A 65 9.71 24.47 5.22
CA THR A 65 10.80 24.70 4.25
C THR A 65 11.56 23.45 3.81
N LYS A 66 11.43 22.32 4.53
CA LYS A 66 12.16 21.07 4.22
C LYS A 66 11.30 19.82 4.14
N ILE A 67 10.22 19.72 4.93
CA ILE A 67 9.34 18.55 4.90
C ILE A 67 8.30 18.70 3.79
N LEU A 68 7.61 19.84 3.77
CA LEU A 68 6.43 20.09 2.95
C LEU A 68 6.64 20.65 1.53
N PRO A 69 7.79 21.24 1.13
CA PRO A 69 7.90 21.87 -0.19
C PRO A 69 7.58 20.92 -1.34
N GLU A 70 6.93 21.45 -2.36
CA GLU A 70 6.63 20.72 -3.60
C GLU A 70 7.90 20.40 -4.39
N GLY A 71 7.91 19.23 -5.05
CA GLY A 71 9.00 18.63 -5.81
C GLY A 71 10.11 18.03 -4.95
N TYR A 72 10.70 18.78 -4.02
CA TYR A 72 11.92 18.35 -3.31
C TYR A 72 11.79 18.30 -1.79
N GLY A 73 10.61 18.56 -1.24
CA GLY A 73 10.33 18.31 0.17
C GLY A 73 10.54 16.84 0.49
N PHE A 74 11.03 16.57 1.70
CA PHE A 74 11.29 15.19 2.12
C PHE A 74 10.04 14.31 2.05
N LEU A 75 8.85 14.89 2.23
CA LEU A 75 7.60 14.15 2.22
C LEU A 75 7.24 13.68 0.81
N GLU A 76 7.23 14.57 -0.18
CA GLU A 76 6.93 14.24 -1.58
C GLU A 76 7.96 13.31 -2.21
N LEU A 77 9.25 13.55 -1.97
CA LEU A 77 10.28 12.63 -2.43
C LEU A 77 10.11 11.23 -1.81
N SER A 78 9.72 11.15 -0.54
CA SER A 78 9.44 9.87 0.11
C SER A 78 8.20 9.19 -0.48
N GLN A 79 7.12 9.94 -0.74
CA GLN A 79 5.91 9.43 -1.39
C GLN A 79 6.25 8.86 -2.77
N PHE A 80 7.01 9.60 -3.59
CA PHE A 80 7.52 9.14 -4.88
C PHE A 80 8.32 7.84 -4.77
N LEU A 81 9.32 7.80 -3.87
CA LEU A 81 10.18 6.63 -3.71
C LEU A 81 9.43 5.39 -3.22
N ILE A 82 8.45 5.58 -2.31
CA ILE A 82 7.59 4.50 -1.83
C ILE A 82 6.71 3.98 -2.97
N ALA A 83 6.10 4.86 -3.76
CA ALA A 83 5.26 4.49 -4.89
C ALA A 83 6.06 3.76 -5.99
N VAL A 84 7.26 4.22 -6.33
CA VAL A 84 8.18 3.51 -7.24
C VAL A 84 8.56 2.15 -6.68
N SER A 85 8.89 2.05 -5.39
CA SER A 85 9.21 0.78 -4.76
C SER A 85 8.04 -0.20 -4.84
N ALA A 86 6.82 0.26 -4.54
CA ALA A 86 5.60 -0.53 -4.64
C ALA A 86 5.35 -1.00 -6.08
N MET A 87 5.52 -0.11 -7.06
CA MET A 87 5.43 -0.44 -8.49
C MET A 87 6.41 -1.55 -8.87
N LEU A 88 7.68 -1.43 -8.48
CA LEU A 88 8.71 -2.43 -8.80
C LEU A 88 8.41 -3.79 -8.16
N VAL A 89 7.89 -3.81 -6.93
CA VAL A 89 7.45 -5.06 -6.28
C VAL A 89 6.29 -5.69 -7.04
N ALA A 90 5.25 -4.91 -7.40
CA ALA A 90 4.11 -5.40 -8.17
C ALA A 90 4.52 -5.92 -9.55
N LEU A 91 5.38 -5.20 -10.28
CA LEU A 91 5.93 -5.61 -11.56
C LEU A 91 6.70 -6.92 -11.43
N ARG A 92 7.57 -7.06 -10.43
CA ARG A 92 8.30 -8.31 -10.18
C ARG A 92 7.36 -9.49 -9.96
N LEU A 93 6.23 -9.29 -9.28
CA LEU A 93 5.24 -10.34 -9.07
C LEU A 93 4.54 -10.76 -10.36
N LEU A 94 4.33 -9.86 -11.32
CA LEU A 94 3.75 -10.20 -12.63
C LEU A 94 4.61 -11.17 -13.46
N PHE A 95 5.90 -11.28 -13.15
CA PHE A 95 6.80 -12.24 -13.79
C PHE A 95 6.83 -13.61 -13.10
N ARG A 96 6.16 -13.77 -11.94
CA ARG A 96 6.10 -15.07 -11.23
C ARG A 96 5.20 -16.06 -11.97
N PRO A 97 5.64 -17.31 -12.23
CA PRO A 97 4.80 -18.33 -12.89
C PRO A 97 3.45 -18.56 -12.19
N PHE A 98 3.42 -18.50 -10.86
CA PHE A 98 2.20 -18.64 -10.06
C PHE A 98 1.17 -17.54 -10.37
N VAL A 99 1.64 -16.31 -10.56
CA VAL A 99 0.79 -15.16 -10.90
C VAL A 99 0.35 -15.24 -12.36
N ARG A 100 1.27 -15.54 -13.28
CA ARG A 100 0.98 -15.60 -14.73
C ARG A 100 -0.05 -16.68 -15.08
N SER A 101 -0.08 -17.78 -14.33
CA SER A 101 -1.06 -18.86 -14.50
C SER A 101 -2.46 -18.51 -13.94
N ARG A 102 -2.61 -17.40 -13.20
CA ARG A 102 -3.86 -17.03 -12.51
C ARG A 102 -4.33 -15.64 -12.93
N ARG A 103 -5.33 -15.58 -13.82
CA ARG A 103 -5.86 -14.34 -14.40
C ARG A 103 -6.23 -13.27 -13.35
N LEU A 104 -6.89 -13.67 -12.26
CA LEU A 104 -7.29 -12.72 -11.21
C LEU A 104 -6.07 -12.06 -10.55
N LEU A 105 -5.04 -12.83 -10.20
CA LEU A 105 -3.81 -12.30 -9.60
C LEU A 105 -3.04 -11.42 -10.58
N PHE A 106 -2.95 -11.85 -11.83
CA PHE A 106 -2.29 -11.08 -12.87
C PHE A 106 -2.97 -9.71 -13.09
N VAL A 107 -4.30 -9.68 -13.20
CA VAL A 107 -5.05 -8.42 -13.35
C VAL A 107 -4.94 -7.56 -12.10
N PHE A 108 -5.09 -8.15 -10.91
CA PHE A 108 -4.97 -7.44 -9.65
C PHE A 108 -3.60 -6.75 -9.49
N LEU A 109 -2.52 -7.49 -9.73
CA LEU A 109 -1.16 -6.95 -9.64
C LEU A 109 -0.83 -5.99 -10.79
N GLY A 110 -1.45 -6.17 -11.97
CA GLY A 110 -1.35 -5.23 -13.08
C GLY A 110 -1.98 -3.88 -12.75
N ILE A 111 -3.18 -3.89 -12.16
CA ILE A 111 -3.84 -2.69 -11.66
C ILE A 111 -3.00 -2.05 -10.54
N ALA A 112 -2.46 -2.84 -9.61
CA ALA A 112 -1.60 -2.33 -8.55
C ALA A 112 -0.34 -1.64 -9.11
N ALA A 113 0.34 -2.26 -10.09
CA ALA A 113 1.52 -1.69 -10.73
C ALA A 113 1.19 -0.38 -11.47
N LEU A 114 0.11 -0.36 -12.26
CA LEU A 114 -0.35 0.85 -12.95
C LEU A 114 -0.76 1.96 -11.98
N GLY A 115 -1.44 1.61 -10.88
CA GLY A 115 -1.81 2.55 -9.83
C GLY A 115 -0.58 3.16 -9.14
N CYS A 116 0.43 2.35 -8.82
CA CYS A 116 1.68 2.85 -8.23
C CYS A 116 2.46 3.73 -9.22
N PHE A 117 2.48 3.37 -10.50
CA PHE A 117 3.08 4.19 -11.56
C PHE A 117 2.37 5.54 -11.69
N TYR A 118 1.04 5.54 -11.66
CA TYR A 118 0.23 6.77 -11.66
C TYR A 118 0.54 7.64 -10.45
N ILE A 119 0.56 7.07 -9.24
CA ILE A 119 0.93 7.79 -8.02
C ILE A 119 2.33 8.41 -8.17
N ALA A 120 3.36 7.62 -8.51
CA ALA A 120 4.72 8.14 -8.67
C ALA A 120 4.83 9.23 -9.74
N GLY A 121 4.09 9.11 -10.84
CA GLY A 121 4.00 10.14 -11.85
C GLY A 121 3.39 11.41 -11.30
N GLU A 122 2.22 11.33 -10.68
CA GLU A 122 1.50 12.50 -10.16
C GLU A 122 2.29 13.21 -9.04
N GLU A 123 2.88 12.49 -8.08
CA GLU A 123 3.67 13.04 -6.97
C GLU A 123 4.98 13.74 -7.40
N HIS A 124 5.39 13.58 -8.66
CA HIS A 124 6.60 14.23 -9.18
C HIS A 124 6.40 14.84 -10.56
N SER A 125 5.16 15.20 -10.87
CA SER A 125 4.82 15.92 -12.11
C SER A 125 5.32 15.22 -13.36
N TRP A 126 5.20 13.89 -13.39
CA TRP A 126 5.67 12.98 -14.44
C TRP A 126 7.18 13.07 -14.74
N GLY A 127 7.95 13.55 -13.77
CA GLY A 127 9.40 13.75 -13.85
C GLY A 127 9.82 15.21 -14.02
N GLN A 128 8.88 16.15 -14.09
CA GLN A 128 9.19 17.56 -14.33
C GLN A 128 10.12 18.13 -13.27
N HIS A 129 9.93 17.76 -12.00
CA HIS A 129 10.83 18.23 -10.95
C HIS A 129 12.27 17.75 -11.15
N PHE A 130 12.48 16.55 -11.69
CA PHE A 130 13.83 16.01 -11.92
C PHE A 130 14.53 16.62 -13.14
N PHE A 131 13.78 16.85 -14.22
CA PHE A 131 14.36 17.24 -15.51
C PHE A 131 14.10 18.71 -15.86
N HIS A 132 13.35 19.43 -15.02
CA HIS A 132 13.11 20.87 -15.08
C HIS A 132 12.60 21.38 -16.44
N TRP A 133 11.80 20.58 -17.15
CA TRP A 133 11.14 21.09 -18.35
C TRP A 133 10.06 22.10 -18.00
N GLN A 134 9.81 23.02 -18.94
CA GLN A 134 8.75 24.01 -18.81
C GLN A 134 7.39 23.37 -19.06
N THR A 135 6.39 23.81 -18.31
CA THR A 135 5.00 23.43 -18.57
C THR A 135 4.53 24.10 -19.86
N PRO A 136 3.96 23.34 -20.82
CA PRO A 136 3.42 23.93 -22.04
C PRO A 136 2.34 24.97 -21.75
N GLU A 137 2.29 26.05 -22.52
CA GLU A 137 1.37 27.19 -22.32
C GLU A 137 -0.10 26.74 -22.20
N TYR A 138 -0.56 25.88 -23.10
CA TYR A 138 -1.94 25.33 -23.08
C TYR A 138 -2.25 24.54 -21.80
N TRP A 139 -1.23 23.98 -21.15
CA TRP A 139 -1.37 23.19 -19.92
C TRP A 139 -1.27 24.08 -18.68
N ALA A 140 -0.37 25.08 -18.73
CA ALA A 140 -0.20 26.12 -17.72
C ALA A 140 -1.49 26.92 -17.49
N GLU A 141 -2.35 27.08 -18.50
CA GLU A 141 -3.66 27.75 -18.36
C GLU A 141 -4.64 27.00 -17.45
N ILE A 142 -4.51 25.67 -17.36
CA ILE A 142 -5.43 24.82 -16.58
C ILE A 142 -4.79 24.22 -15.33
N ASN A 143 -3.46 24.10 -15.29
CA ASN A 143 -2.72 23.56 -14.17
C ASN A 143 -2.34 24.67 -13.18
N ARG A 144 -2.83 24.54 -11.95
CA ARG A 144 -2.72 25.58 -10.91
C ARG A 144 -1.30 25.83 -10.42
N GLN A 145 -0.40 24.86 -10.61
CA GLN A 145 0.97 24.91 -10.11
C GLN A 145 2.00 25.02 -11.23
N GLN A 146 1.55 25.25 -12.48
CA GLN A 146 2.44 25.30 -13.64
C GLN A 146 3.23 24.00 -13.77
N GLU A 147 2.56 22.86 -13.56
CA GLU A 147 3.16 21.53 -13.60
C GLU A 147 2.52 20.60 -14.64
N THR A 148 3.15 19.47 -14.95
CA THR A 148 2.63 18.49 -15.92
C THR A 148 1.77 17.37 -15.32
N ASN A 149 1.55 17.33 -13.99
CA ASN A 149 0.59 16.37 -13.40
C ASN A 149 -0.87 16.68 -13.73
N LEU A 150 -1.72 15.67 -13.56
CA LEU A 150 -3.16 15.77 -13.79
C LEU A 150 -3.90 16.27 -12.55
N HIS A 151 -3.40 15.99 -11.34
CA HIS A 151 -4.06 16.36 -10.09
C HIS A 151 -4.15 17.87 -9.87
N ASN A 152 -3.24 18.67 -10.45
CA ASN A 152 -3.25 20.14 -10.37
C ASN A 152 -4.04 20.77 -11.50
N ALA A 153 -4.27 20.03 -12.59
CA ALA A 153 -5.16 20.45 -13.67
C ALA A 153 -6.64 20.28 -13.30
N MET A 154 -7.02 19.14 -12.71
CA MET A 154 -8.42 18.90 -12.34
C MET A 154 -8.56 18.22 -10.97
N PRO A 155 -9.44 18.70 -10.07
CA PRO A 155 -9.69 18.09 -8.76
C PRO A 155 -10.11 16.62 -8.83
N LEU A 156 -10.68 16.21 -9.97
CA LEU A 156 -11.08 14.84 -10.25
C LEU A 156 -9.92 13.85 -10.10
N PHE A 157 -8.76 14.20 -10.63
CA PHE A 157 -7.58 13.34 -10.73
C PHE A 157 -6.80 13.25 -9.41
N GLY A 158 -6.82 14.30 -8.58
CA GLY A 158 -6.27 14.20 -7.22
C GLY A 158 -7.22 13.52 -6.24
N LYS A 159 -8.48 13.98 -6.16
CA LYS A 159 -9.37 13.59 -5.06
C LYS A 159 -9.92 12.17 -5.19
N LYS A 160 -10.33 11.74 -6.39
CA LYS A 160 -11.03 10.45 -6.52
C LYS A 160 -10.10 9.23 -6.34
N PRO A 161 -8.91 9.17 -6.96
CA PRO A 161 -7.99 8.05 -6.74
C PRO A 161 -7.60 7.90 -5.27
N ARG A 162 -7.33 9.03 -4.60
CA ARG A 162 -7.04 9.07 -3.18
C ARG A 162 -8.20 8.54 -2.32
N VAL A 163 -9.42 9.02 -2.53
CA VAL A 163 -10.59 8.54 -1.76
C VAL A 163 -10.83 7.05 -1.98
N LEU A 164 -10.65 6.54 -3.20
CA LEU A 164 -10.74 5.11 -3.48
C LEU A 164 -9.70 4.31 -2.67
N LEU A 165 -8.45 4.79 -2.64
CA LEU A 165 -7.38 4.17 -1.88
C LEU A 165 -7.65 4.24 -0.35
N GLU A 166 -8.10 5.39 0.16
CA GLU A 166 -8.49 5.59 1.56
C GLU A 166 -9.60 4.59 1.97
N LEU A 167 -10.65 4.45 1.17
CA LEU A 167 -11.73 3.49 1.42
C LEU A 167 -11.24 2.04 1.37
N GLY A 168 -10.40 1.72 0.38
CA GLY A 168 -9.80 0.39 0.26
C GLY A 168 -8.94 0.03 1.48
N ILE A 169 -8.16 0.98 1.99
CA ILE A 169 -7.30 0.80 3.18
C ILE A 169 -8.12 0.79 4.47
N LEU A 170 -9.17 1.59 4.58
CA LEU A 170 -10.08 1.50 5.73
C LEU A 170 -10.73 0.12 5.81
N VAL A 171 -11.29 -0.35 4.70
CA VAL A 171 -11.96 -1.66 4.66
C VAL A 171 -10.93 -2.80 4.80
N GLY A 172 -9.89 -2.82 3.97
CA GLY A 172 -8.93 -3.90 3.90
C GLY A 172 -7.89 -3.89 5.01
N GLY A 173 -7.46 -2.71 5.46
CA GLY A 173 -6.39 -2.52 6.45
C GLY A 173 -6.86 -2.37 7.88
N VAL A 174 -8.13 -2.05 8.12
CA VAL A 174 -8.67 -1.88 9.48
C VAL A 174 -9.87 -2.81 9.72
N ILE A 175 -10.95 -2.64 8.94
CA ILE A 175 -12.21 -3.35 9.19
C ILE A 175 -12.05 -4.86 9.01
N LEU A 176 -11.51 -5.34 7.88
CA LEU A 176 -11.37 -6.76 7.61
C LEU A 176 -10.43 -7.48 8.58
N PRO A 177 -9.24 -6.95 8.93
CA PRO A 177 -8.38 -7.57 9.94
C PRO A 177 -9.04 -7.66 11.31
N LEU A 178 -9.77 -6.62 11.74
CA LEU A 178 -10.52 -6.64 13.01
C LEU A 178 -11.66 -7.66 12.97
N LEU A 179 -12.46 -7.68 11.91
CA LEU A 179 -13.53 -8.67 11.74
C LEU A 179 -12.96 -10.09 11.68
N ALA A 180 -11.78 -10.30 11.08
CA ALA A 180 -11.13 -11.60 11.02
C ALA A 180 -10.61 -12.10 12.38
N VAL A 181 -10.41 -11.21 13.37
CA VAL A 181 -10.15 -11.61 14.77
C VAL A 181 -11.42 -12.15 15.43
N LEU A 182 -12.56 -11.50 15.18
CA LEU A 182 -13.85 -11.89 15.75
C LEU A 182 -14.49 -13.10 15.03
N TYR A 183 -14.27 -13.19 13.72
CA TYR A 183 -14.85 -14.19 12.84
C TYR A 183 -13.75 -14.82 11.97
N PRO A 184 -12.99 -15.82 12.49
CA PRO A 184 -11.90 -16.47 11.76
C PRO A 184 -12.30 -17.04 10.39
N ALA A 185 -13.57 -17.37 10.21
CA ALA A 185 -14.16 -17.83 8.95
C ALA A 185 -13.90 -16.87 7.77
N ILE A 186 -13.71 -15.57 8.02
CA ILE A 186 -13.39 -14.58 6.99
C ILE A 186 -12.07 -14.89 6.29
N ARG A 187 -11.10 -15.47 7.01
CA ARG A 187 -9.81 -15.93 6.45
C ARG A 187 -9.83 -17.39 6.03
N ALA A 188 -10.88 -18.13 6.36
CA ALA A 188 -11.05 -19.51 5.95
C ALA A 188 -11.66 -19.61 4.54
N ASN A 189 -11.03 -19.00 3.52
CA ASN A 189 -11.43 -19.14 2.13
C ASN A 189 -10.31 -18.67 1.18
N ARG A 190 -10.51 -18.85 -0.13
CA ARG A 190 -9.54 -18.46 -1.17
C ARG A 190 -9.20 -16.96 -1.24
N TRP A 191 -10.05 -16.09 -0.68
CA TRP A 191 -9.82 -14.65 -0.66
C TRP A 191 -8.86 -14.22 0.44
N SER A 192 -8.48 -15.12 1.35
CA SER A 192 -7.52 -14.87 2.43
C SER A 192 -6.20 -14.29 1.93
N LEU A 193 -5.78 -14.65 0.72
CA LEU A 193 -4.60 -14.10 0.06
C LEU A 193 -4.66 -12.57 -0.08
N PHE A 194 -5.84 -12.01 -0.39
CA PHE A 194 -6.06 -10.57 -0.58
C PHE A 194 -6.35 -9.82 0.72
N ILE A 195 -6.60 -10.53 1.82
CA ILE A 195 -6.88 -9.90 3.12
C ILE A 195 -5.54 -9.57 3.79
N PRO A 196 -5.25 -8.29 4.04
CA PRO A 196 -4.03 -7.89 4.74
C PRO A 196 -3.83 -8.60 6.09
N PRO A 197 -2.56 -8.90 6.46
CA PRO A 197 -2.25 -9.37 7.80
C PRO A 197 -2.54 -8.28 8.83
N GLY A 198 -2.84 -8.67 10.07
CA GLY A 198 -3.03 -7.72 11.17
C GLY A 198 -1.81 -6.83 11.44
N ALA A 199 -0.62 -7.31 11.06
CA ALA A 199 0.63 -6.58 11.24
C ALA A 199 0.70 -5.25 10.48
N ILE A 200 -0.06 -5.05 9.39
CA ILE A 200 -0.03 -3.76 8.66
C ILE A 200 -1.16 -2.81 9.06
N VAL A 201 -1.99 -3.19 10.05
CA VAL A 201 -3.01 -2.31 10.66
C VAL A 201 -2.42 -1.01 11.21
N PRO A 202 -1.24 -0.99 11.89
CA PRO A 202 -0.67 0.27 12.40
C PRO A 202 -0.46 1.33 11.31
N THR A 203 -0.05 0.93 10.11
CA THR A 203 0.09 1.85 8.97
C THR A 203 -1.25 2.46 8.56
N ALA A 204 -2.32 1.66 8.51
CA ALA A 204 -3.66 2.15 8.21
C ALA A 204 -4.21 3.08 9.32
N LEU A 205 -3.89 2.78 10.59
CA LEU A 205 -4.22 3.65 11.72
C LEU A 205 -3.47 4.98 11.66
N GLY A 206 -2.23 5.00 11.15
CA GLY A 206 -1.51 6.25 10.87
C GLY A 206 -2.26 7.14 9.89
N ALA A 207 -2.71 6.60 8.76
CA ALA A 207 -3.55 7.34 7.81
C ALA A 207 -4.86 7.83 8.45
N ALA A 208 -5.53 6.96 9.24
CA ALA A 208 -6.76 7.30 9.92
C ALA A 208 -6.57 8.44 10.96
N LEU A 209 -5.47 8.44 11.70
CA LEU A 209 -5.13 9.49 12.66
C LEU A 209 -5.09 10.86 11.97
N PHE A 210 -4.27 11.01 10.93
CA PHE A 210 -4.15 12.29 10.22
C PHE A 210 -5.45 12.66 9.48
N LYS A 211 -6.24 11.68 9.03
CA LYS A 211 -7.56 11.92 8.44
C LYS A 211 -8.56 12.48 9.44
N VAL A 212 -8.60 11.94 10.66
CA VAL A 212 -9.46 12.44 11.73
C VAL A 212 -9.05 13.86 12.09
N VAL A 213 -7.76 14.14 12.21
CA VAL A 213 -7.22 15.48 12.47
C VAL A 213 -7.61 16.47 11.37
N ASP A 214 -7.45 16.10 10.10
CA ASP A 214 -7.86 16.90 8.94
C ASP A 214 -9.36 17.21 8.95
N MET A 215 -10.19 16.21 9.29
CA MET A 215 -11.64 16.37 9.43
C MET A 215 -12.00 17.30 10.59
N LEU A 216 -11.37 17.13 11.76
CA LEU A 216 -11.63 17.97 12.93
C LEU A 216 -11.26 19.42 12.68
N TRP A 217 -10.15 19.67 11.98
CA TRP A 217 -9.79 21.00 11.51
C TRP A 217 -10.86 21.58 10.57
N LYS A 218 -11.25 20.84 9.53
CA LYS A 218 -12.21 21.32 8.52
C LYS A 218 -13.61 21.57 9.08
N THR A 219 -14.06 20.75 10.03
CA THR A 219 -15.43 20.82 10.58
C THR A 219 -15.52 21.67 11.83
N PHE A 220 -14.54 21.59 12.72
CA PHE A 220 -14.59 22.20 14.05
C PHE A 220 -13.48 23.22 14.31
N GLN A 221 -12.61 23.50 13.32
CA GLN A 221 -11.47 24.43 13.45
C GLN A 221 -10.49 24.04 14.58
N VAL A 222 -10.46 22.75 14.96
CA VAL A 222 -9.50 22.22 15.93
C VAL A 222 -8.11 22.24 15.29
N PRO A 223 -7.08 22.83 15.94
CA PRO A 223 -5.74 22.90 15.37
C PRO A 223 -5.24 21.55 14.85
N SER A 224 -4.73 21.55 13.62
CA SER A 224 -4.13 20.35 13.02
C SER A 224 -2.82 19.99 13.75
N LEU A 225 -2.50 18.70 13.80
CA LEU A 225 -1.22 18.21 14.35
C LEU A 225 -0.02 18.56 13.48
N VAL A 226 -0.24 18.74 12.17
CA VAL A 226 0.78 19.09 11.19
C VAL A 226 0.22 20.03 10.12
N PRO A 227 1.05 20.87 9.48
CA PRO A 227 0.68 21.60 8.28
C PRO A 227 0.31 20.63 7.15
N ARG A 228 -0.78 20.93 6.43
CA ARG A 228 -1.34 20.08 5.35
C ARG A 228 -1.39 18.59 5.74
N PRO A 229 -2.28 18.19 6.66
CA PRO A 229 -2.42 16.78 7.04
C PRO A 229 -2.80 15.85 5.87
N SER A 230 -3.23 16.41 4.74
CA SER A 230 -3.38 15.69 3.47
C SER A 230 -2.11 14.92 3.07
N GLU A 231 -0.94 15.54 3.16
CA GLU A 231 0.34 14.94 2.74
C GLU A 231 0.75 13.79 3.66
N ALA A 232 0.53 13.98 4.97
CA ALA A 232 0.76 12.96 5.97
C ALA A 232 -0.12 11.73 5.70
N ILE A 233 -1.39 11.92 5.35
CA ILE A 233 -2.27 10.80 4.98
C ILE A 233 -1.69 10.05 3.76
N GLU A 234 -1.28 10.75 2.69
CA GLU A 234 -0.74 10.12 1.47
C GLU A 234 0.47 9.24 1.72
N ILE A 235 1.44 9.70 2.52
CA ILE A 235 2.61 8.86 2.83
C ILE A 235 2.22 7.56 3.57
N PHE A 236 1.23 7.59 4.47
CA PHE A 236 0.73 6.38 5.13
C PHE A 236 -0.05 5.48 4.17
N LEU A 237 -0.83 6.03 3.24
CA LEU A 237 -1.54 5.24 2.22
C LEU A 237 -0.55 4.53 1.29
N TYR A 238 0.49 5.22 0.83
CA TYR A 238 1.49 4.64 -0.08
C TYR A 238 2.38 3.63 0.65
N MET A 239 2.74 3.91 1.92
CA MET A 239 3.44 2.95 2.76
C MET A 239 2.60 1.69 3.00
N PHE A 240 1.30 1.82 3.22
CA PHE A 240 0.40 0.67 3.35
C PHE A 240 0.42 -0.18 2.08
N LEU A 241 0.35 0.46 0.91
CA LEU A 241 0.37 -0.23 -0.38
C LEU A 241 1.69 -1.00 -0.59
N LEU A 242 2.82 -0.39 -0.27
CA LEU A 242 4.13 -1.03 -0.33
C LEU A 242 4.20 -2.23 0.63
N PHE A 243 3.81 -2.04 1.90
CA PHE A 243 3.82 -3.10 2.91
C PHE A 243 2.91 -4.26 2.51
N TYR A 244 1.72 -3.94 1.99
CA TYR A 244 0.79 -4.93 1.47
C TYR A 244 1.40 -5.73 0.31
N LEU A 245 2.10 -5.11 -0.64
CA LEU A 245 2.74 -5.81 -1.77
C LEU A 245 3.96 -6.65 -1.35
N ILE A 246 4.72 -6.19 -0.36
CA ILE A 246 5.79 -7.00 0.28
C ILE A 246 5.17 -8.25 0.91
N MET A 247 4.05 -8.08 1.63
CA MET A 247 3.31 -9.20 2.21
C MET A 247 2.76 -10.16 1.16
N PHE A 248 2.19 -9.62 0.10
CA PHE A 248 1.68 -10.41 -1.01
C PHE A 248 2.81 -11.25 -1.67
N THR A 249 4.02 -10.68 -1.77
CA THR A 249 5.21 -11.38 -2.26
C THR A 249 5.58 -12.58 -1.39
N ARG A 250 5.56 -12.40 -0.07
CA ARG A 250 5.87 -13.46 0.90
C ARG A 250 4.87 -14.61 0.79
N ARG A 251 3.58 -14.28 0.73
CA ARG A 251 2.50 -15.27 0.62
C ARG A 251 2.52 -16.03 -0.71
N ILE A 252 2.78 -15.35 -1.83
CA ILE A 252 2.98 -16.03 -3.11
C ILE A 252 4.19 -16.98 -3.04
N SER A 253 5.28 -16.56 -2.39
CA SER A 253 6.47 -17.41 -2.25
C SER A 253 6.22 -18.63 -1.35
N GLU A 254 5.37 -18.52 -0.34
CA GLU A 254 4.90 -19.66 0.47
C GLU A 254 4.09 -20.63 -0.40
N LEU A 255 3.12 -20.11 -1.15
CA LEU A 255 2.27 -20.92 -2.05
C LEU A 255 3.02 -21.56 -3.22
N GLU A 256 4.15 -21.00 -3.65
CA GLU A 256 5.05 -21.57 -4.66
C GLU A 256 5.94 -22.71 -4.11
N ARG A 257 6.10 -22.80 -2.78
CA ARG A 257 6.90 -23.85 -2.12
C ARG A 257 6.07 -25.05 -1.67
N GLU A 258 4.76 -24.84 -1.48
CA GLU A 258 3.75 -25.88 -1.26
C GLU A 258 3.37 -26.57 -2.57
#